data_AF-A0A521NQI9-F1
#
_entry.id   AF-A0A521NQI9-F1
#
_cell.length_a   1.000
_cell.length_b   1.000
_cell.length_c   1.000
_cell.angle_alpha   90.00
_cell.angle_beta   90.00
_cell.angle_gamma   90.00
#
_symmetry.space_group_name_H-M   'P 1'
#
loop_
_entity.id
_entity.type
_entity.pdbx_description
1 polymer ?
#
loop_
_entity_poly.entity_id
_entity_poly.type
_entity_poly.pdbx_seq_one_letter_code
_entity_poly.pdbx_strand_id
1 'polypeptide(L)'
;MTPIQFKKEEIKGLFTYLYVEPPAYESMPGLSDGTMSDPATGLQPVDPIIYSSLFRHYLALADFCCGKMDKYVLLPASPDTENSDILLSLGASRWRFKLLSNDVDGLGADKGFVQAMNYDTANPSVVLFAADNFPDLSLLPEDLFGEASSQCSLFALGPSRSGGLLDFLQSGTVPEIQKFLLNSELFFHVSIAKQLASYNSILIKSPFDIDRDLAAFHSILDPDN
;
A
#
# COMPACT_ATOMS: atom_id res chain seq x y z
N MET A 1 1.10 -8.25 17.84
CA MET A 1 1.57 -7.09 17.06
C MET A 1 1.49 -5.87 17.94
N THR A 2 2.46 -4.95 17.86
CA THR A 2 2.39 -3.66 18.56
C THR A 2 1.23 -2.84 17.98
N PRO A 3 0.44 -2.11 18.80
CA PRO A 3 -0.62 -1.24 18.28
C PRO A 3 -0.07 -0.22 17.28
N ILE A 4 -0.75 -0.05 16.14
CA ILE A 4 -0.37 0.96 15.14
C ILE A 4 -0.75 2.33 15.70
N GLN A 5 0.25 3.21 15.84
CA GLN A 5 0.01 4.60 16.24
C GLN A 5 0.24 5.51 15.04
N PHE A 6 -0.87 5.99 14.45
CA PHE A 6 -0.82 6.88 13.31
C PHE A 6 -0.41 8.29 13.71
N LYS A 7 0.52 8.88 12.93
CA LYS A 7 0.71 10.32 12.88
C LYS A 7 -0.37 10.91 11.98
N LYS A 8 -1.21 11.78 12.53
CA LYS A 8 -2.31 12.45 11.85
C LYS A 8 -1.94 13.89 11.51
N GLU A 9 -2.18 14.29 10.28
CA GLU A 9 -2.07 15.67 9.82
C GLU A 9 -3.28 16.03 8.95
N GLU A 10 -3.74 17.28 9.01
CA GLU A 10 -4.78 17.80 8.11
C GLU A 10 -4.18 18.89 7.22
N ILE A 11 -4.10 18.64 5.92
CA ILE A 11 -3.60 19.61 4.94
C ILE A 11 -4.68 19.86 3.90
N LYS A 12 -5.14 21.12 3.79
CA LYS A 12 -6.12 21.56 2.77
C LYS A 12 -7.42 20.73 2.79
N GLY A 13 -7.91 20.38 3.98
CA GLY A 13 -9.15 19.59 4.14
C GLY A 13 -9.00 18.10 3.81
N LEU A 14 -7.76 17.59 3.73
CA LEU A 14 -7.47 16.17 3.61
C LEU A 14 -6.73 15.70 4.86
N PHE A 15 -7.33 14.75 5.57
CA PHE A 15 -6.68 14.03 6.66
C PHE A 15 -5.69 13.03 6.08
N THR A 16 -4.46 13.06 6.57
CA THR A 16 -3.39 12.12 6.24
C THR A 16 -2.98 11.40 7.51
N TYR A 17 -3.08 10.08 7.49
CA TYR A 17 -2.63 9.20 8.56
C TYR A 17 -1.43 8.43 8.06
N LEU A 18 -0.31 8.57 8.74
CA LEU A 18 0.93 7.91 8.38
C LEU A 18 1.43 7.08 9.55
N TYR A 19 1.67 5.81 9.29
CA TYR A 19 2.43 4.95 10.17
C TYR A 19 3.66 4.43 9.44
N VAL A 20 4.80 4.50 10.13
CA VAL A 20 6.08 3.95 9.69
C VAL A 20 6.61 3.12 10.84
N GLU A 21 6.84 1.85 10.60
CA GLU A 21 7.47 0.94 11.54
C GLU A 21 8.97 0.88 11.24
N PRO A 22 9.86 1.08 12.23
CA PRO A 22 11.29 0.89 12.05
C PRO A 22 11.58 -0.50 11.46
N PRO A 23 12.64 -0.66 10.65
CA PRO A 23 13.07 -1.98 10.24
C PRO A 23 13.35 -2.82 11.48
N ALA A 24 13.07 -4.11 11.37
CA ALA A 24 13.60 -5.09 12.29
C ALA A 24 15.13 -5.12 12.14
N TYR A 25 15.84 -4.25 12.86
CA TYR A 25 17.24 -4.47 13.16
C TYR A 25 17.26 -5.58 14.19
N GLU A 26 17.80 -6.74 13.81
CA GLU A 26 17.94 -7.85 14.75
C GLU A 26 18.67 -7.39 16.01
N SER A 27 17.90 -7.32 17.11
CA SER A 27 18.41 -7.55 18.44
C SER A 27 18.55 -9.06 18.63
N MET A 28 19.47 -9.70 17.90
CA MET A 28 19.79 -11.12 18.05
C MET A 28 21.30 -11.28 18.29
N PRO A 29 21.75 -11.41 19.55
CA PRO A 29 23.11 -11.88 19.82
C PRO A 29 23.17 -13.38 19.49
N GLY A 30 23.72 -13.73 18.33
CA GLY A 30 24.11 -15.13 18.03
C GLY A 30 23.66 -15.73 16.69
N LEU A 31 23.74 -15.02 15.57
CA LEU A 31 23.62 -15.65 14.24
C LEU A 31 24.99 -16.11 13.72
N SER A 32 25.39 -17.29 14.19
CA SER A 32 26.21 -18.23 13.42
C SER A 32 25.32 -19.05 12.48
N ASP A 33 25.84 -19.31 11.27
CA ASP A 33 25.37 -20.23 10.23
C ASP A 33 24.22 -19.78 9.29
N GLY A 34 24.63 -19.27 8.12
CA GLY A 34 24.13 -19.83 6.86
C GLY A 34 23.02 -19.11 6.10
N THR A 35 22.46 -18.00 6.60
CA THR A 35 21.48 -17.22 5.84
C THR A 35 22.18 -16.39 4.76
N MET A 36 22.05 -16.83 3.49
CA MET A 36 22.56 -16.10 2.33
C MET A 36 21.90 -14.71 2.26
N SER A 37 22.72 -13.66 2.34
CA SER A 37 22.34 -12.31 1.95
C SER A 37 21.98 -12.27 0.47
N ASP A 38 20.98 -11.47 0.09
CA ASP A 38 20.67 -11.20 -1.32
C ASP A 38 21.92 -10.64 -2.02
N PRO A 39 22.41 -11.26 -3.11
CA PRO A 39 23.62 -10.81 -3.80
C PRO A 39 23.48 -9.42 -4.45
N ALA A 40 22.26 -8.90 -4.68
CA ALA A 40 22.03 -7.59 -5.27
C ALA A 40 22.08 -6.44 -4.26
N THR A 41 21.60 -6.67 -3.03
CA THR A 41 21.49 -5.63 -1.99
C THR A 41 22.41 -5.86 -0.79
N GLY A 42 22.93 -7.08 -0.63
CA GLY A 42 23.66 -7.51 0.56
C GLY A 42 22.79 -7.64 1.81
N LEU A 43 21.48 -7.42 1.70
CA LEU A 43 20.54 -7.47 2.80
C LEU A 43 19.96 -8.87 2.92
N GLN A 44 19.67 -9.29 4.15
CA GLN A 44 18.99 -10.56 4.39
C GLN A 44 17.48 -10.40 4.14
N PRO A 45 16.81 -11.41 3.58
CA PRO A 45 15.36 -11.40 3.43
C PRO A 45 14.67 -11.47 4.81
N VAL A 46 13.50 -10.86 4.91
CA VAL A 46 12.57 -11.03 6.04
C VAL A 46 11.94 -12.42 5.95
N ASP A 47 11.61 -13.01 7.10
CA ASP A 47 10.87 -14.27 7.14
C ASP A 47 9.54 -14.16 6.35
N PRO A 48 9.28 -15.03 5.35
CA PRO A 48 8.06 -14.99 4.54
C PRO A 48 6.76 -15.06 5.35
N ILE A 49 6.76 -15.74 6.51
CA ILE A 49 5.60 -15.83 7.41
C ILE A 49 5.34 -14.46 8.04
N ILE A 50 6.38 -13.77 8.49
CA ILE A 50 6.28 -12.42 9.07
C ILE A 50 5.80 -11.44 8.00
N TYR A 51 6.43 -11.46 6.82
CA TYR A 51 6.01 -10.64 5.68
C TYR A 51 4.54 -10.88 5.32
N SER A 52 4.12 -12.14 5.11
CA SER A 52 2.76 -12.47 4.68
C SER A 52 1.72 -12.07 5.73
N SER A 53 2.04 -12.28 7.02
CA SER A 53 1.19 -11.87 8.13
C SER A 53 1.00 -10.36 8.18
N LEU A 54 2.09 -9.60 8.05
CA LEU A 54 2.03 -8.14 7.99
C LEU A 54 1.26 -7.68 6.76
N PHE A 55 1.60 -8.14 5.56
CA PHE A 55 0.92 -7.73 4.33
C PHE A 55 -0.60 -7.95 4.41
N ARG A 56 -1.04 -9.13 4.88
CA ARG A 56 -2.45 -9.42 5.14
C ARG A 56 -3.07 -8.48 6.17
N HIS A 57 -2.35 -8.17 7.26
CA HIS A 57 -2.83 -7.26 8.30
C HIS A 57 -3.11 -5.86 7.76
N TYR A 58 -2.20 -5.29 6.97
CA TYR A 58 -2.38 -3.95 6.37
C TYR A 58 -3.48 -3.93 5.31
N LEU A 59 -3.60 -4.99 4.49
CA LEU A 59 -4.70 -5.13 3.53
C LEU A 59 -6.05 -5.27 4.23
N ALA A 60 -6.12 -6.01 5.34
CA ALA A 60 -7.32 -6.17 6.15
C ALA A 60 -7.74 -4.86 6.83
N LEU A 61 -6.78 -4.07 7.32
CA LEU A 61 -7.04 -2.72 7.85
C LEU A 61 -7.66 -1.83 6.77
N ALA A 62 -7.05 -1.81 5.58
CA ALA A 62 -7.58 -1.05 4.46
C ALA A 62 -9.03 -1.49 4.15
N ASP A 63 -9.26 -2.79 3.96
CA ASP A 63 -10.58 -3.34 3.63
C ASP A 63 -11.64 -3.01 4.69
N PHE A 64 -11.29 -3.12 5.97
CA PHE A 64 -12.15 -2.77 7.09
C PHE A 64 -12.62 -1.31 7.03
N CYS A 65 -11.70 -0.38 6.81
CA CYS A 65 -12.02 1.05 6.68
C CYS A 65 -12.87 1.35 5.44
N CYS A 66 -12.85 0.48 4.42
CA CYS A 66 -13.55 0.72 3.16
C CYS A 66 -15.03 0.34 3.20
N GLY A 67 -15.43 -0.54 4.12
CA GLY A 67 -16.81 -1.03 4.19
C GLY A 67 -17.30 -1.59 2.85
N LYS A 68 -18.36 -0.99 2.30
CA LYS A 68 -19.03 -1.43 1.06
C LYS A 68 -18.62 -0.67 -0.20
N MET A 69 -17.53 0.09 -0.15
CA MET A 69 -17.03 0.84 -1.30
C MET A 69 -16.47 -0.07 -2.39
N ASP A 70 -16.47 0.43 -3.62
CA ASP A 70 -15.80 -0.22 -4.75
C ASP A 70 -14.29 -0.11 -4.54
N LYS A 71 -13.57 -1.21 -4.73
CA LYS A 71 -12.15 -1.32 -4.42
C LYS A 71 -11.33 -1.40 -5.69
N TYR A 72 -10.29 -0.57 -5.75
CA TYR A 72 -9.37 -0.54 -6.87
C TYR A 72 -7.94 -0.57 -6.37
N VAL A 73 -7.06 -1.20 -7.14
CA VAL A 73 -5.65 -1.37 -6.81
C VAL A 73 -4.80 -0.97 -8.01
N LEU A 74 -3.72 -0.25 -7.72
CA LEU A 74 -2.71 0.13 -8.69
C LEU A 74 -1.47 -0.76 -8.50
N LEU A 75 -1.17 -1.60 -9.49
CA LEU A 75 -0.10 -2.58 -9.44
C LEU A 75 0.80 -2.51 -10.67
N PRO A 76 2.05 -3.01 -10.58
CA PRO A 76 2.85 -3.27 -11.78
C PRO A 76 2.12 -4.20 -12.75
N ALA A 77 2.30 -3.97 -14.04
CA ALA A 77 1.83 -4.91 -15.05
C ALA A 77 2.69 -6.17 -15.00
N SER A 78 2.06 -7.33 -14.98
CA SER A 78 2.70 -8.64 -14.98
C SER A 78 1.74 -9.68 -15.58
N PRO A 79 2.25 -10.75 -16.20
CA PRO A 79 1.41 -11.90 -16.54
C PRO A 79 0.56 -12.42 -15.37
N ASP A 80 1.07 -12.29 -14.13
CA ASP A 80 0.34 -12.74 -12.93
C ASP A 80 -0.88 -11.87 -12.61
N THR A 81 -0.85 -10.57 -12.92
CA THR A 81 -2.01 -9.68 -12.73
C THR A 81 -2.99 -9.76 -13.89
N GLU A 82 -2.51 -10.02 -15.10
CA GLU A 82 -3.36 -10.16 -16.29
C GLU A 82 -4.19 -11.45 -16.29
N ASN A 83 -3.65 -12.54 -15.72
CA ASN A 83 -4.31 -13.85 -15.66
C ASN A 83 -4.96 -14.14 -14.30
N SER A 84 -5.10 -13.13 -13.44
CA SER A 84 -5.65 -13.28 -12.10
C SER A 84 -7.18 -13.30 -12.10
N ASP A 85 -7.78 -14.28 -11.42
CA ASP A 85 -9.23 -14.36 -11.23
C ASP A 85 -9.77 -13.38 -10.19
N ILE A 86 -8.90 -12.77 -9.37
CA ILE A 86 -9.27 -11.84 -8.30
C ILE A 86 -9.16 -10.36 -8.72
N LEU A 87 -8.68 -10.10 -9.95
CA LEU A 87 -8.48 -8.75 -10.48
C LEU A 87 -9.17 -8.58 -11.83
N LEU A 88 -9.87 -7.46 -12.00
CA LEU A 88 -10.39 -7.02 -13.28
C LEU A 88 -9.58 -5.81 -13.76
N SER A 89 -8.81 -5.97 -14.85
CA SER A 89 -8.05 -4.88 -15.44
C SER A 89 -8.96 -3.77 -15.97
N LEU A 90 -8.69 -2.53 -15.58
CA LEU A 90 -9.42 -1.33 -16.00
C LEU A 90 -8.61 -0.49 -16.99
N GLY A 91 -7.29 -0.56 -16.94
CA GLY A 91 -6.41 0.08 -17.92
C GLY A 91 -5.07 0.58 -17.39
N ALA A 92 -4.24 1.05 -18.31
CA ALA A 92 -2.92 1.59 -18.03
C ALA A 92 -2.96 2.89 -17.19
N SER A 93 -1.99 3.06 -16.29
CA SER A 93 -1.78 4.29 -15.53
C SER A 93 -0.49 4.99 -15.92
N ARG A 94 -0.52 6.32 -16.04
CA ARG A 94 0.67 7.17 -16.21
C ARG A 94 1.48 7.33 -14.94
N TRP A 95 0.84 7.07 -13.80
CA TRP A 95 1.33 7.44 -12.50
C TRP A 95 1.42 6.23 -11.58
N ARG A 96 2.34 6.30 -10.62
CA ARG A 96 2.40 5.42 -9.46
C ARG A 96 2.55 6.28 -8.22
N PHE A 97 2.06 5.81 -7.09
CA PHE A 97 2.29 6.51 -5.83
C PHE A 97 3.69 6.19 -5.29
N LYS A 98 4.33 7.15 -4.64
CA LYS A 98 5.61 6.94 -3.97
C LYS A 98 5.55 7.50 -2.56
N LEU A 99 5.82 6.63 -1.59
CA LEU A 99 6.09 6.99 -0.21
C LEU A 99 7.57 6.72 0.08
N LEU A 100 8.26 7.68 0.71
CA LEU A 100 9.55 7.40 1.33
C LEU A 100 9.31 7.08 2.79
N SER A 101 9.60 5.87 3.20
CA SER A 101 9.63 5.48 4.61
C SER A 101 11.03 5.72 5.14
N ASN A 102 11.22 6.75 5.98
CA ASN A 102 12.45 6.94 6.76
C ASN A 102 12.09 7.18 8.23
N ASP A 103 12.97 6.78 9.13
CA ASP A 103 12.73 6.81 10.58
C ASP A 103 13.92 7.36 11.34
N VAL A 104 14.50 8.48 10.89
CA VAL A 104 15.32 9.22 11.85
C VAL A 104 14.42 9.79 12.95
N ASP A 105 13.12 10.03 12.68
CA ASP A 105 12.11 10.57 13.62
C ASP A 105 10.68 10.02 13.36
N GLY A 106 10.53 8.87 12.70
CA GLY A 106 9.24 8.32 12.23
C GLY A 106 8.59 9.16 11.14
N LEU A 107 9.39 9.80 10.29
CA LEU A 107 8.94 10.74 9.26
C LEU A 107 8.96 10.08 7.89
N GLY A 108 7.86 9.44 7.51
CA GLY A 108 7.65 9.12 6.10
C GLY A 108 7.39 10.41 5.30
N ALA A 109 8.01 10.53 4.12
CA ALA A 109 7.75 11.63 3.21
C ALA A 109 6.83 11.15 2.08
N ASP A 110 5.59 11.61 2.12
CA ASP A 110 4.65 11.48 1.01
C ASP A 110 5.20 12.24 -0.22
N LYS A 111 5.60 11.50 -1.27
CA LYS A 111 6.04 12.09 -2.54
C LYS A 111 4.90 12.24 -3.54
N GLY A 112 3.70 11.77 -3.18
CA GLY A 112 2.54 11.76 -4.04
C GLY A 112 2.71 10.84 -5.24
N PHE A 113 2.01 11.18 -6.32
CA PHE A 113 2.13 10.49 -7.59
C PHE A 113 3.38 10.93 -8.33
N VAL A 114 4.15 9.95 -8.79
CA VAL A 114 5.29 10.11 -9.68
C VAL A 114 5.02 9.39 -10.99
N GLN A 115 5.63 9.86 -12.07
CA GLN A 115 5.44 9.24 -13.37
C GLN A 115 5.95 7.80 -13.36
N ALA A 116 5.17 6.88 -13.93
CA ALA A 116 5.59 5.50 -14.14
C ALA A 116 6.73 5.47 -15.18
N MET A 117 7.72 4.58 -15.01
CA MET A 117 8.95 4.61 -15.82
C MET A 117 8.67 4.44 -17.32
N ASN A 118 7.64 3.69 -17.69
CA ASN A 118 7.23 3.49 -19.08
C ASN A 118 5.70 3.57 -19.16
N TYR A 119 5.16 4.75 -19.48
CA TYR A 119 3.76 4.85 -19.87
C TYR A 119 3.63 4.55 -21.37
N ASP A 120 3.17 3.34 -21.67
CA ASP A 120 2.68 2.93 -22.96
C ASP A 120 1.35 2.20 -22.73
N THR A 121 0.31 2.56 -23.47
CA THR A 121 -0.97 1.86 -23.39
C THR A 121 -0.89 0.43 -23.93
N ALA A 122 0.07 0.15 -24.82
CA ALA A 122 0.29 -1.19 -25.35
C ALA A 122 1.13 -2.07 -24.41
N ASN A 123 2.07 -1.49 -23.67
CA ASN A 123 2.92 -2.19 -22.70
C ASN A 123 3.05 -1.36 -21.41
N PRO A 124 1.98 -1.26 -20.61
CA PRO A 124 1.98 -0.42 -19.42
C PRO A 124 2.94 -0.97 -18.38
N SER A 125 3.66 -0.09 -17.68
CA SER A 125 4.42 -0.51 -16.49
C SER A 125 3.55 -0.60 -15.23
N VAL A 126 2.41 0.07 -15.23
CA VAL A 126 1.47 0.14 -14.10
C VAL A 126 0.05 0.10 -14.63
N VAL A 127 -0.79 -0.74 -14.01
CA VAL A 127 -2.18 -0.98 -14.41
C VAL A 127 -3.10 -0.82 -13.21
N LEU A 128 -4.25 -0.21 -13.45
CA LEU A 128 -5.35 -0.11 -12.51
C LEU A 128 -6.25 -1.35 -12.64
N PHE A 129 -6.57 -1.98 -11.52
CA PHE A 129 -7.48 -3.09 -11.45
C PHE A 129 -8.62 -2.79 -10.48
N ALA A 130 -9.80 -3.34 -10.74
CA ALA A 130 -10.83 -3.53 -9.72
C ALA A 130 -10.56 -4.85 -8.98
N ALA A 131 -10.85 -4.86 -7.67
CA ALA A 131 -10.74 -6.03 -6.82
C ALA A 131 -12.01 -6.17 -5.98
N ASP A 132 -12.39 -7.39 -5.61
CA ASP A 132 -13.56 -7.62 -4.75
C ASP A 132 -13.27 -7.24 -3.28
N ASN A 133 -12.06 -7.57 -2.83
CA ASN A 133 -11.54 -7.24 -1.50
C ASN A 133 -10.00 -7.08 -1.57
N PHE A 134 -9.44 -6.30 -0.65
CA PHE A 134 -8.00 -6.10 -0.60
C PHE A 134 -7.20 -7.30 -0.04
N PRO A 135 -7.70 -8.08 0.95
CA PRO A 135 -6.96 -9.22 1.49
C PRO A 135 -6.58 -10.28 0.44
N ASP A 136 -7.39 -10.48 -0.60
CA ASP A 136 -7.11 -11.42 -1.68
C ASP A 136 -5.84 -11.07 -2.47
N LEU A 137 -5.37 -9.81 -2.43
CA LEU A 137 -4.09 -9.42 -3.03
C LEU A 137 -2.91 -10.22 -2.43
N SER A 138 -3.05 -10.76 -1.22
CA SER A 138 -2.06 -11.66 -0.59
C SER A 138 -1.96 -13.04 -1.23
N LEU A 139 -2.84 -13.37 -2.17
CA LEU A 139 -2.80 -14.59 -2.99
C LEU A 139 -1.93 -14.43 -4.23
N LEU A 140 -1.60 -13.20 -4.62
CA LEU A 140 -0.72 -12.92 -5.76
C LEU A 140 0.74 -13.20 -5.40
N PRO A 141 1.59 -13.52 -6.39
CA PRO A 141 3.01 -13.68 -6.18
C PRO A 141 3.61 -12.44 -5.53
N GLU A 142 4.41 -12.64 -4.49
CA GLU A 142 5.01 -11.57 -3.71
C GLU A 142 5.84 -10.61 -4.59
N ASP A 143 6.61 -11.14 -5.55
CA ASP A 143 7.49 -10.37 -6.44
C ASP A 143 6.76 -9.32 -7.28
N LEU A 144 5.46 -9.50 -7.51
CA LEU A 144 4.61 -8.53 -8.20
C LEU A 144 4.65 -7.14 -7.56
N PHE A 145 4.79 -7.08 -6.24
CA PHE A 145 4.67 -5.84 -5.50
C PHE A 145 6.00 -5.08 -5.36
N GLY A 146 7.11 -5.58 -5.93
CA GLY A 146 8.43 -4.94 -5.92
C GLY A 146 9.49 -5.76 -5.17
N GLU A 147 10.77 -5.50 -5.41
CA GLU A 147 11.87 -6.39 -4.98
C GLU A 147 12.24 -6.27 -3.49
N ALA A 148 12.59 -5.08 -3.02
CA ALA A 148 13.02 -4.87 -1.62
C ALA A 148 11.85 -4.70 -0.64
N SER A 149 10.70 -4.26 -1.15
CA SER A 149 9.47 -4.03 -0.40
C SER A 149 8.28 -4.17 -1.33
N SER A 150 7.20 -4.77 -0.83
CA SER A 150 5.91 -4.81 -1.50
C SER A 150 5.21 -3.47 -1.38
N GLN A 151 4.91 -2.83 -2.51
CA GLN A 151 4.23 -1.55 -2.58
C GLN A 151 2.94 -1.68 -3.40
N CYS A 152 1.83 -1.28 -2.82
CA CYS A 152 0.55 -1.19 -3.53
C CYS A 152 -0.21 0.07 -3.14
N SER A 153 -0.94 0.64 -4.09
CA SER A 153 -1.82 1.78 -3.84
C SER A 153 -3.26 1.34 -4.02
N LEU A 154 -4.09 1.63 -3.03
CA LEU A 154 -5.46 1.15 -2.91
C LEU A 154 -6.41 2.35 -2.93
N PHE A 155 -7.53 2.21 -3.62
CA PHE A 155 -8.60 3.20 -3.66
C PHE A 155 -9.89 2.53 -3.25
N ALA A 156 -10.62 3.18 -2.36
CA ALA A 156 -11.96 2.80 -2.00
C ALA A 156 -12.88 3.95 -2.30
N LEU A 157 -13.68 3.79 -3.36
CA LEU A 157 -14.46 4.87 -3.93
C LEU A 157 -15.95 4.53 -3.90
N GLY A 158 -16.78 5.56 -4.07
CA GLY A 158 -18.20 5.36 -4.28
C GLY A 158 -18.48 4.52 -5.55
N PRO A 159 -19.72 4.06 -5.72
CA PRO A 159 -20.09 3.26 -6.87
C PRO A 159 -19.86 4.01 -8.19
N SER A 160 -19.47 3.28 -9.23
CA SER A 160 -19.29 3.82 -10.60
C SER A 160 -18.19 4.88 -10.75
N ARG A 161 -17.16 4.84 -9.90
CA ARG A 161 -16.04 5.79 -9.92
C ARG A 161 -14.84 5.33 -10.73
N SER A 162 -14.84 4.09 -11.22
CA SER A 162 -13.74 3.48 -12.00
C SER A 162 -13.28 4.32 -13.19
N GLY A 163 -14.22 4.83 -14.01
CA GLY A 163 -13.89 5.67 -15.16
C GLY A 163 -13.19 6.97 -14.76
N GLY A 164 -13.71 7.66 -13.75
CA GLY A 164 -13.09 8.88 -13.22
C GLY A 164 -11.72 8.63 -12.59
N LEU A 165 -11.53 7.48 -11.92
CA LEU A 165 -10.23 7.06 -11.39
C LEU A 165 -9.22 6.80 -12.51
N LEU A 166 -9.64 6.12 -13.58
CA LEU A 166 -8.78 5.86 -14.73
C LEU A 166 -8.37 7.18 -15.41
N ASP A 167 -9.31 8.10 -15.65
CA ASP A 167 -9.02 9.42 -16.21
C ASP A 167 -8.05 10.21 -15.33
N PHE A 168 -8.24 10.16 -14.00
CA PHE A 168 -7.34 10.77 -13.02
C PHE A 168 -5.92 10.18 -13.10
N LEU A 169 -5.79 8.87 -13.29
CA LEU A 169 -4.51 8.18 -13.41
C LEU A 169 -3.90 8.24 -14.82
N GLN A 170 -4.65 8.68 -15.83
CA GLN A 170 -4.18 8.91 -17.19
C GLN A 170 -3.97 10.40 -17.50
N SER A 171 -4.21 11.29 -16.53
CA SER A 171 -4.04 12.73 -16.73
C SER A 171 -2.61 13.08 -17.16
N GLY A 172 -2.47 14.09 -18.04
CA GLY A 172 -1.16 14.63 -18.42
C GLY A 172 -0.48 15.45 -17.32
N THR A 173 -1.21 15.79 -16.26
CA THR A 173 -0.72 16.50 -15.08
C THR A 173 -0.58 15.54 -13.90
N VAL A 174 0.31 15.86 -12.96
CA VAL A 174 0.50 15.06 -11.74
C VAL A 174 -0.83 14.97 -10.97
N PRO A 175 -1.32 13.76 -10.66
CA PRO A 175 -2.56 13.57 -9.93
C PRO A 175 -2.44 14.10 -8.50
N GLU A 176 -3.43 14.88 -8.09
CA GLU A 176 -3.55 15.44 -6.75
C GLU A 176 -4.72 14.78 -6.03
N ILE A 177 -4.44 13.83 -5.14
CA ILE A 177 -5.46 13.00 -4.49
C ILE A 177 -6.50 13.83 -3.71
N GLN A 178 -6.08 14.95 -3.11
CA GLN A 178 -6.96 15.91 -2.42
C GLN A 178 -8.02 16.54 -3.34
N LYS A 179 -7.77 16.58 -4.65
CA LYS A 179 -8.73 17.12 -5.64
C LYS A 179 -9.64 16.05 -6.21
N PHE A 180 -9.36 14.78 -5.94
CA PHE A 180 -10.05 13.64 -6.55
C PHE A 180 -11.04 12.97 -5.60
N LEU A 181 -10.62 12.72 -4.36
CA LEU A 181 -11.44 12.00 -3.37
C LEU A 181 -12.68 12.81 -3.00
N LEU A 182 -13.83 12.14 -3.00
CA LEU A 182 -15.09 12.67 -2.47
C LEU A 182 -15.28 12.27 -1.00
N ASN A 183 -16.23 12.92 -0.33
CA ASN A 183 -16.61 12.57 1.03
C ASN A 183 -16.93 11.06 1.12
N SER A 184 -16.43 10.41 2.17
CA SER A 184 -16.49 8.95 2.39
C SER A 184 -15.49 8.10 1.60
N GLU A 185 -14.77 8.65 0.61
CA GLU A 185 -13.77 7.89 -0.17
C GLU A 185 -12.39 7.91 0.50
N LEU A 186 -11.62 6.85 0.29
CA LEU A 186 -10.32 6.65 0.91
C LEU A 186 -9.26 6.26 -0.11
N PHE A 187 -8.03 6.71 0.16
CA PHE A 187 -6.83 6.25 -0.53
C PHE A 187 -5.85 5.67 0.48
N PHE A 188 -5.24 4.55 0.13
CA PHE A 188 -4.20 3.92 0.92
C PHE A 188 -2.95 3.70 0.07
N HIS A 189 -1.79 3.76 0.70
CA HIS A 189 -0.56 3.25 0.13
C HIS A 189 0.13 2.39 1.19
N VAL A 190 0.35 1.12 0.87
CA VAL A 190 0.97 0.13 1.75
C VAL A 190 2.36 -0.19 1.22
N SER A 191 3.35 -0.23 2.11
CA SER A 191 4.71 -0.66 1.83
C SER A 191 5.15 -1.65 2.90
N ILE A 192 5.40 -2.92 2.55
CA ILE A 192 5.87 -3.94 3.48
C ILE A 192 7.27 -4.39 3.09
N ALA A 193 8.20 -4.39 4.04
CA ALA A 193 9.58 -4.80 3.86
C ALA A 193 9.68 -6.31 3.53
N LYS A 194 10.49 -6.63 2.52
CA LYS A 194 10.91 -8.01 2.20
C LYS A 194 12.36 -8.28 2.57
N GLN A 195 13.12 -7.22 2.81
CA GLN A 195 14.52 -7.27 3.20
C GLN A 195 14.71 -6.56 4.54
N LEU A 196 15.61 -7.07 5.39
CA LEU A 196 16.03 -6.40 6.61
C LEU A 196 16.53 -4.98 6.30
N ALA A 197 16.47 -4.09 7.30
CA ALA A 197 16.74 -2.65 7.15
C ALA A 197 15.75 -1.86 6.27
N SER A 198 14.71 -2.50 5.71
CA SER A 198 13.58 -1.82 5.07
C SER A 198 12.44 -1.57 6.05
N TYR A 199 11.72 -0.47 5.86
CA TYR A 199 10.61 -0.03 6.70
C TYR A 199 9.27 -0.60 6.24
N ASN A 200 8.39 -0.93 7.17
CA ASN A 200 6.97 -1.09 6.87
C ASN A 200 6.28 0.26 7.01
N SER A 201 5.31 0.54 6.16
CA SER A 201 4.49 1.74 6.29
C SER A 201 3.12 1.61 5.66
N ILE A 202 2.21 2.42 6.18
CA ILE A 202 0.93 2.70 5.56
C ILE A 202 0.64 4.18 5.63
N LEU A 203 0.21 4.72 4.51
CA LEU A 203 -0.33 6.06 4.39
C LEU A 203 -1.80 5.95 4.02
N ILE A 204 -2.66 6.66 4.74
CA ILE A 204 -4.10 6.74 4.49
C ILE A 204 -4.46 8.19 4.27
N LYS A 205 -5.26 8.46 3.24
CA LYS A 205 -5.76 9.77 2.91
C LYS A 205 -7.27 9.76 2.82
N SER A 206 -7.90 10.70 3.51
CA SER A 206 -9.35 10.78 3.66
C SER A 206 -9.82 12.23 3.70
N PRO A 207 -10.91 12.60 3.00
CA PRO A 207 -11.56 13.90 3.16
C PRO A 207 -12.28 14.09 4.51
N PHE A 208 -12.32 13.06 5.35
CA PHE A 208 -13.01 13.05 6.64
C PHE A 208 -12.18 12.31 7.71
N ASP A 209 -12.49 12.57 8.97
CA ASP A 209 -11.81 11.95 10.09
C ASP A 209 -12.19 10.47 10.22
N ILE A 210 -11.19 9.58 10.30
CA ILE A 210 -11.36 8.12 10.41
C ILE A 210 -10.72 7.55 11.69
N ASP A 211 -10.33 8.38 12.66
CA ASP A 211 -9.70 7.93 13.91
C ASP A 211 -10.50 6.82 14.61
N ARG A 212 -11.84 6.94 14.58
CA ARG A 212 -12.73 5.95 15.18
C ARG A 212 -12.65 4.59 14.48
N ASP A 213 -12.57 4.57 13.16
CA ASP A 213 -12.50 3.34 12.38
C ASP A 213 -11.15 2.65 12.60
N LEU A 214 -10.07 3.44 12.65
CA LEU A 214 -8.73 2.94 12.98
C LEU A 214 -8.69 2.33 14.40
N ALA A 215 -9.26 3.02 15.40
CA ALA A 215 -9.34 2.50 16.77
C ALA A 215 -10.22 1.24 16.87
N ALA A 216 -11.32 1.18 16.11
CA ALA A 216 -12.22 0.03 16.09
C ALA A 216 -11.51 -1.22 15.52
N PHE A 217 -10.72 -1.08 14.46
CA PHE A 217 -9.95 -2.19 13.90
C PHE A 217 -8.99 -2.80 14.93
N HIS A 218 -8.28 -1.97 15.69
CA HIS A 218 -7.39 -2.45 16.76
C HIS A 218 -8.13 -3.19 17.87
N SER A 219 -9.34 -2.74 18.21
CA SER A 219 -10.17 -3.38 19.24
C SER A 219 -10.72 -4.74 18.82
N ILE A 220 -10.84 -5.01 17.51
CA ILE A 220 -11.30 -6.31 16.99
C ILE A 220 -10.17 -7.36 17.03
N LEU A 221 -8.92 -6.92 16.92
CA LEU A 221 -7.74 -7.79 16.88
C LEU A 221 -7.13 -8.07 18.26
N ASP A 222 -7.59 -7.36 19.31
CA ASP A 222 -7.24 -7.62 20.70
C ASP A 222 -8.46 -8.19 21.44
N PRO A 223 -8.65 -9.53 21.46
CA PRO A 223 -9.81 -10.16 22.08
C PRO A 223 -9.82 -10.09 23.62
N ASP A 224 -8.76 -9.55 24.25
CA ASP A 224 -8.63 -9.42 25.71
C ASP A 224 -9.05 -8.03 26.23
N ASN A 225 -9.83 -7.27 25.44
CA ASN A 225 -10.52 -6.06 25.86
C ASN A 225 -12.05 -6.22 25.79
#